data_AF-A0A4S9W4Q5-F1
#
_entry.id   AF-A0A4S9W4Q5-F1
#
_cell.length_a   1.000
_cell.length_b   1.000
_cell.length_c   1.000
_cell.angle_alpha   90.00
_cell.angle_beta   90.00
_cell.angle_gamma   90.00
#
_symmetry.space_group_name_H-M   'P 1'
#
loop_
_entity.id
_entity.type
_entity.pdbx_description
1 polymer ?
#
loop_
_entity_poly.entity_id
_entity_poly.type
_entity_poly.pdbx_seq_one_letter_code
_entity_poly.pdbx_strand_id
1 'polypeptide(L)'
;MQENKAFLPDGTSPETAYQGAPMDNMDMSPTTSKWSPKGWQKKWKITAVIAAVILIIVIIVAAVEGSKNSKSKPDYPDYHALNYTLEDRWQGTNFFDNFDYHSSPDPANGFVNYVDQATAISTNLTYAGDSSAFLRADSKDTDAKNGRNSVRITSKKQFHSGLFVFDIKHTPYGCGTWPAVWMADPSDWPGNGEIDVVETVNQGNTGNQMALHTSKNCQMKSRRAQTGTVHGTNCYNGTNDNAGCAVMGASSSYGAEANDDGGAVYAMELRDAGIRMWIFNRDSPPGDLRANNDTTPDPSTWGLPIADFPSTDCDIGSHFKNQSIIANIDFCGSWANSVYTSQFKCPGKCEDFVAKNATAFEKAYWEFASFRIYSTDE
;
A
#
# COMPACT_ATOMS: atom_id res chain seq x y z
N MET A 1 -43.65 -26.46 -6.35
CA MET A 1 -43.05 -27.80 -6.17
C MET A 1 -41.79 -27.61 -5.34
N GLN A 2 -41.64 -28.07 -4.10
CA GLN A 2 -42.45 -28.93 -3.25
C GLN A 2 -42.02 -28.60 -1.80
N GLU A 3 -42.99 -28.31 -0.94
CA GLU A 3 -42.82 -28.15 0.51
C GLU A 3 -42.48 -29.50 1.16
N ASN A 4 -41.87 -29.50 2.35
CA ASN A 4 -42.02 -30.62 3.28
C ASN A 4 -42.23 -30.13 4.72
N LYS A 5 -43.45 -30.40 5.20
CA LYS A 5 -43.96 -30.24 6.57
C LYS A 5 -43.65 -31.47 7.43
N ALA A 6 -43.76 -31.23 8.73
CA ALA A 6 -43.55 -32.09 9.89
C ALA A 6 -44.28 -33.44 9.90
N PHE A 7 -43.80 -34.34 10.78
CA PHE A 7 -44.61 -35.41 11.37
C PHE A 7 -44.22 -35.66 12.84
N LEU A 8 -45.18 -35.48 13.75
CA LEU A 8 -45.25 -36.08 15.08
C LEU A 8 -46.22 -37.28 15.00
N PRO A 9 -46.15 -38.23 15.94
CA PRO A 9 -47.35 -38.93 16.36
C PRO A 9 -47.58 -38.83 17.88
N ASP A 10 -48.83 -38.53 18.22
CA ASP A 10 -49.43 -38.55 19.54
C ASP A 10 -49.98 -39.95 19.91
N GLY A 11 -50.00 -40.22 21.22
CA GLY A 11 -51.16 -40.81 21.89
C GLY A 11 -51.15 -42.32 22.18
N THR A 12 -51.08 -42.68 23.48
CA THR A 12 -52.15 -43.39 24.22
C THR A 12 -51.77 -43.60 25.71
N SER A 13 -52.73 -43.32 26.59
CA SER A 13 -52.89 -43.67 28.03
C SER A 13 -54.15 -44.58 28.13
N PRO A 14 -54.60 -45.23 29.23
CA PRO A 14 -54.19 -45.30 30.66
C PRO A 14 -54.22 -46.75 31.27
N GLU A 15 -54.25 -46.86 32.62
CA GLU A 15 -54.68 -47.99 33.50
C GLU A 15 -53.65 -49.08 33.86
N THR A 16 -53.05 -49.07 35.07
CA THR A 16 -53.48 -49.60 36.40
C THR A 16 -53.57 -51.12 36.56
N ALA A 17 -52.64 -51.69 37.35
CA ALA A 17 -52.83 -52.74 38.39
C ALA A 17 -51.45 -53.01 39.06
N TYR A 18 -51.17 -52.58 40.30
CA TYR A 18 -51.36 -53.32 41.58
C TYR A 18 -50.96 -54.82 41.47
N GLN A 19 -50.06 -55.42 42.27
CA GLN A 19 -49.83 -55.33 43.72
C GLN A 19 -48.58 -56.15 44.15
N GLY A 20 -48.02 -55.80 45.33
CA GLY A 20 -47.24 -56.68 46.23
C GLY A 20 -45.73 -56.38 46.31
N ALA A 21 -45.06 -56.18 47.44
CA ALA A 21 -45.38 -56.18 48.87
C ALA A 21 -44.20 -55.46 49.61
N PRO A 22 -44.06 -55.59 50.95
CA PRO A 22 -44.29 -54.58 51.99
C PRO A 22 -43.07 -53.70 52.36
N MET A 23 -43.39 -52.64 53.12
CA MET A 23 -42.45 -51.70 53.74
C MET A 23 -41.49 -52.38 54.72
N ASP A 24 -40.21 -52.02 54.64
CA ASP A 24 -39.31 -52.03 55.78
C ASP A 24 -38.40 -50.78 55.78
N ASN A 25 -38.17 -50.27 56.98
CA ASN A 25 -37.66 -48.95 57.33
C ASN A 25 -36.35 -48.53 56.63
N MET A 26 -36.34 -47.35 55.99
CA MET A 26 -35.12 -46.61 55.69
C MET A 26 -35.08 -45.28 56.44
N ASP A 27 -34.12 -45.24 57.34
CA ASP A 27 -33.65 -44.15 58.19
C ASP A 27 -33.41 -42.83 57.41
N MET A 28 -34.08 -41.75 57.81
CA MET A 28 -33.82 -40.40 57.29
C MET A 28 -32.71 -39.73 58.09
N SER A 29 -31.46 -39.92 57.66
CA SER A 29 -30.35 -39.05 58.07
C SER A 29 -30.24 -37.84 57.13
N PRO A 30 -30.11 -36.59 57.64
CA PRO A 30 -30.01 -35.41 56.79
C PRO A 30 -28.63 -35.33 56.13
N THR A 31 -28.58 -35.29 54.80
CA THR A 31 -27.35 -35.06 54.04
C THR A 31 -27.01 -33.56 54.04
N THR A 32 -25.99 -33.17 54.81
CA THR A 32 -25.45 -31.80 54.74
C THR A 32 -24.68 -31.59 53.44
N SER A 33 -25.08 -30.58 52.65
CA SER A 33 -24.41 -30.17 51.42
C SER A 33 -22.91 -29.87 51.64
N LYS A 34 -22.05 -30.50 50.83
CA LYS A 34 -20.58 -30.29 50.81
C LYS A 34 -20.14 -28.85 50.49
N TRP A 35 -21.07 -27.98 50.08
CA TRP A 35 -20.81 -26.60 49.67
C TRP A 35 -21.12 -25.56 50.74
N SER A 36 -21.45 -25.99 51.97
CA SER A 36 -21.66 -25.09 53.12
C SER A 36 -20.35 -24.87 53.88
N PRO A 37 -19.72 -23.68 53.82
CA PRO A 37 -18.47 -23.41 54.53
C PRO A 37 -18.65 -23.37 56.06
N LYS A 38 -19.89 -23.37 56.57
CA LYS A 38 -20.15 -23.34 58.01
C LYS A 38 -19.63 -24.61 58.73
N GLY A 39 -19.61 -25.76 58.06
CA GLY A 39 -19.20 -27.05 58.64
C GLY A 39 -17.72 -27.47 58.44
N TRP A 40 -16.91 -26.70 57.71
CA TRP A 40 -15.54 -27.11 57.40
C TRP A 40 -14.60 -27.04 58.63
N GLN A 41 -13.77 -28.07 58.81
CA GLN A 41 -12.68 -28.04 59.79
C GLN A 41 -11.73 -26.88 59.50
N LYS A 42 -11.18 -26.23 60.56
CA LYS A 42 -10.37 -24.99 60.44
C LYS A 42 -9.28 -25.06 59.37
N LYS A 43 -8.62 -26.22 59.20
CA LYS A 43 -7.57 -26.43 58.19
C LYS A 43 -8.09 -26.24 56.75
N TRP A 44 -9.26 -26.77 56.42
CA TRP A 44 -9.87 -26.63 55.09
C TRP A 44 -10.34 -25.20 54.79
N LYS A 45 -10.80 -24.47 55.82
CA LYS A 45 -11.11 -23.04 55.70
C LYS A 45 -9.86 -22.21 55.37
N ILE A 46 -8.75 -22.50 56.06
CA ILE A 46 -7.47 -21.82 55.82
C ILE A 46 -6.95 -22.13 54.41
N THR A 47 -6.98 -23.39 53.98
CA THR A 47 -6.53 -23.78 52.63
C THR A 47 -7.35 -23.10 51.53
N ALA A 48 -8.67 -22.99 51.69
CA ALA A 48 -9.51 -22.32 50.70
C ALA A 48 -9.30 -20.80 50.66
N VAL A 49 -9.03 -20.17 51.81
CA VAL A 49 -8.64 -18.74 51.84
C VAL A 49 -7.30 -18.54 51.14
N ILE A 50 -6.30 -19.39 51.40
CA ILE A 50 -5.01 -19.32 50.72
C ILE A 50 -5.16 -19.53 49.20
N ALA A 51 -5.95 -20.51 48.77
CA ALA A 51 -6.22 -20.76 47.36
C ALA A 51 -6.93 -19.58 46.68
N ALA A 52 -7.90 -18.96 47.36
CA ALA A 52 -8.58 -17.77 46.86
C ALA A 52 -7.64 -16.57 46.73
N VAL A 53 -6.76 -16.36 47.72
CA VAL A 53 -5.75 -15.30 47.68
C VAL A 53 -4.76 -15.52 46.52
N ILE A 54 -4.29 -16.75 46.31
CA ILE A 54 -3.40 -17.09 45.19
C ILE A 54 -4.10 -16.82 43.85
N LEU A 55 -5.37 -17.23 43.71
CA LEU A 55 -6.14 -16.99 42.48
C LEU A 55 -6.29 -15.49 42.19
N ILE A 56 -6.60 -14.69 43.22
CA ILE A 56 -6.70 -13.23 43.09
C ILE A 56 -5.35 -12.63 42.68
N ILE A 57 -4.24 -13.07 43.27
CA ILE A 57 -2.90 -12.61 42.89
C ILE A 57 -2.60 -12.96 41.43
N VAL A 58 -2.93 -14.18 40.98
CA VAL A 58 -2.72 -14.60 39.58
C VAL A 58 -3.56 -13.75 38.62
N ILE A 59 -4.83 -13.45 38.96
CA ILE A 59 -5.69 -12.58 38.15
C ILE A 59 -5.12 -11.15 38.09
N ILE A 60 -4.68 -10.61 39.23
CA ILE A 60 -4.08 -9.26 39.29
C ILE A 60 -2.79 -9.23 38.47
N VAL A 61 -1.90 -10.21 38.62
CA VAL A 61 -0.66 -10.29 37.85
C VAL A 61 -0.96 -10.42 36.37
N ALA A 62 -1.91 -11.28 35.96
CA ALA A 62 -2.32 -11.40 34.57
C ALA A 62 -2.92 -10.10 34.00
N ALA A 63 -3.71 -9.37 34.80
CA ALA A 63 -4.26 -8.07 34.40
C ALA A 63 -3.19 -6.97 34.32
N VAL A 64 -2.22 -6.97 35.23
CA VAL A 64 -1.10 -6.02 35.26
C VAL A 64 -0.14 -6.30 34.11
N GLU A 65 0.22 -7.55 33.84
CA GLU A 65 1.07 -7.93 32.70
C GLU A 65 0.36 -7.73 31.37
N GLY A 66 -0.96 -7.99 31.30
CA GLY A 66 -1.79 -7.64 30.15
C GLY A 66 -1.88 -6.13 29.90
N SER A 67 -1.98 -5.32 30.95
CA SER A 67 -1.98 -3.85 30.85
C SER A 67 -0.61 -3.27 30.48
N LYS A 68 0.48 -3.83 31.01
CA LYS A 68 1.86 -3.45 30.63
C LYS A 68 2.14 -3.75 29.16
N ASN A 69 1.69 -4.90 28.66
CA ASN A 69 1.82 -5.26 27.23
C ASN A 69 0.93 -4.42 26.30
N SER A 70 -0.14 -3.81 26.82
CA SER A 70 -0.95 -2.85 26.05
C SER A 70 -0.31 -1.46 25.96
N LYS A 71 0.58 -1.11 26.90
CA LYS A 71 1.29 0.19 26.90
C LYS A 71 2.58 0.19 26.06
N SER A 72 2.98 -0.96 25.53
CA SER A 72 4.22 -1.12 24.75
C SER A 72 3.99 -1.24 23.24
N LYS A 73 2.73 -1.20 22.77
CA LYS A 73 2.44 -1.13 21.35
C LYS A 73 2.31 0.36 21.00
N PRO A 74 3.13 0.92 20.10
CA PRO A 74 2.92 2.29 19.65
C PRO A 74 1.49 2.39 19.13
N ASP A 75 0.74 3.37 19.65
CA ASP A 75 -0.61 3.64 19.18
C ASP A 75 -0.56 3.96 17.69
N TYR A 76 -1.64 3.64 16.97
CA TYR A 76 -1.76 4.01 15.56
C TYR A 76 -1.62 5.54 15.44
N PRO A 77 -0.82 6.06 14.50
CA PRO A 77 -0.61 7.50 14.39
C PRO A 77 -1.94 8.22 14.15
N ASP A 78 -2.10 9.38 14.78
CA ASP A 78 -3.29 10.20 14.60
C ASP A 78 -3.21 10.96 13.27
N TYR A 79 -4.01 10.50 12.31
CA TYR A 79 -4.13 11.17 11.03
C TYR A 79 -5.10 12.37 11.06
N HIS A 80 -4.90 13.29 12.01
CA HIS A 80 -5.73 14.49 12.12
C HIS A 80 -5.66 15.34 10.84
N ALA A 81 -6.71 16.14 10.62
CA ALA A 81 -6.83 17.01 9.46
C ALA A 81 -5.78 18.12 9.52
N LEU A 82 -5.10 18.35 8.39
CA LEU A 82 -4.10 19.38 8.19
C LEU A 82 -4.61 20.40 7.17
N ASN A 83 -4.04 21.61 7.20
CA ASN A 83 -4.41 22.68 6.29
C ASN A 83 -3.44 22.75 5.11
N TYR A 84 -3.78 22.09 4.00
CA TYR A 84 -2.96 22.06 2.80
C TYR A 84 -3.17 23.30 1.92
N THR A 85 -2.07 23.97 1.56
CA THR A 85 -2.09 25.12 0.64
C THR A 85 -1.37 24.77 -0.65
N LEU A 86 -1.95 25.10 -1.81
CA LEU A 86 -1.29 24.87 -3.09
C LEU A 86 0.01 25.68 -3.14
N GLU A 87 1.12 24.97 -3.27
CA GLU A 87 2.46 25.55 -3.37
C GLU A 87 2.87 25.67 -4.84
N ASP A 88 2.70 24.59 -5.61
CA ASP A 88 3.08 24.53 -7.01
C ASP A 88 2.04 23.77 -7.85
N ARG A 89 1.84 24.25 -9.09
CA ARG A 89 1.06 23.56 -10.12
C ARG A 89 1.88 23.48 -11.40
N TRP A 90 2.42 22.31 -11.70
CA TRP A 90 3.19 22.04 -12.91
C TRP A 90 2.26 21.47 -13.97
N GLN A 91 2.01 22.23 -15.04
CA GLN A 91 1.11 21.87 -16.14
C GLN A 91 1.42 22.70 -17.38
N GLY A 92 0.81 22.37 -18.52
CA GLY A 92 0.92 23.20 -19.72
C GLY A 92 2.32 23.17 -20.35
N THR A 93 2.61 24.16 -21.20
CA THR A 93 3.82 24.19 -22.03
C THR A 93 5.13 24.28 -21.24
N ASN A 94 5.08 24.70 -19.98
CA ASN A 94 6.25 24.83 -19.09
C ASN A 94 6.37 23.66 -18.08
N PHE A 95 5.61 22.57 -18.25
CA PHE A 95 5.66 21.42 -17.33
C PHE A 95 7.09 20.93 -17.08
N PHE A 96 7.88 20.74 -18.15
CA PHE A 96 9.25 20.22 -18.06
C PHE A 96 10.28 21.25 -17.57
N ASP A 97 9.93 22.53 -17.41
CA ASP A 97 10.85 23.55 -16.88
C ASP A 97 11.22 23.28 -15.40
N ASN A 98 10.39 22.51 -14.71
CA ASN A 98 10.55 22.15 -13.30
C ASN A 98 11.54 21.00 -13.06
N PHE A 99 12.09 20.40 -14.13
CA PHE A 99 12.89 19.18 -14.05
C PHE A 99 14.27 19.30 -14.71
N ASP A 100 15.20 18.53 -14.18
CA ASP A 100 16.48 18.20 -14.82
C ASP A 100 16.38 16.83 -15.50
N TYR A 101 17.10 16.65 -16.61
CA TYR A 101 17.15 15.40 -17.38
C TYR A 101 18.40 14.61 -17.02
N HIS A 102 18.24 13.33 -16.71
CA HIS A 102 19.35 12.43 -16.42
C HIS A 102 19.72 11.61 -17.64
N SER A 103 21.02 11.54 -17.94
CA SER A 103 21.57 10.72 -19.02
C SER A 103 22.65 9.74 -18.55
N SER A 104 22.70 9.48 -17.24
CA SER A 104 23.61 8.49 -16.66
C SER A 104 23.07 7.06 -16.86
N PRO A 105 23.95 6.05 -16.84
CA PRO A 105 23.52 4.65 -16.83
C PRO A 105 22.49 4.38 -15.73
N ASP A 106 21.53 3.52 -16.04
CA ASP A 106 20.44 3.22 -15.14
C ASP A 106 20.92 2.47 -13.87
N PRO A 107 20.63 2.96 -12.65
CA PRO A 107 21.02 2.31 -11.40
C PRO A 107 20.37 0.94 -11.18
N ALA A 108 19.22 0.66 -11.79
CA ALA A 108 18.50 -0.60 -11.69
C ALA A 108 18.97 -1.66 -12.72
N ASN A 109 20.00 -1.34 -13.50
CA ASN A 109 20.56 -2.15 -14.57
C ASN A 109 19.55 -2.46 -15.69
N GLY A 110 18.67 -1.51 -15.98
CA GLY A 110 17.74 -1.57 -17.09
C GLY A 110 18.41 -1.54 -18.46
N PHE A 111 17.73 -2.10 -19.46
CA PHE A 111 18.09 -2.06 -20.88
C PHE A 111 17.59 -0.77 -21.53
N VAL A 112 18.00 0.35 -20.96
CA VAL A 112 17.57 1.70 -21.34
C VAL A 112 18.78 2.57 -21.68
N ASN A 113 18.57 3.50 -22.60
CA ASN A 113 19.47 4.64 -22.81
C ASN A 113 18.73 5.92 -22.45
N TYR A 114 18.95 6.46 -21.25
CA TYR A 114 18.36 7.74 -20.88
C TYR A 114 19.06 8.87 -21.63
N VAL A 115 18.29 9.64 -22.41
CA VAL A 115 18.82 10.71 -23.23
C VAL A 115 18.73 12.07 -22.53
N ASP A 116 19.62 12.98 -22.90
CA ASP A 116 19.57 14.37 -22.43
C ASP A 116 18.34 15.14 -22.97
N GLN A 117 18.11 16.34 -22.41
CA GLN A 117 16.96 17.17 -22.78
C GLN A 117 16.92 17.53 -24.27
N ALA A 118 18.06 17.89 -24.86
CA ALA A 118 18.13 18.29 -26.27
C ALA A 118 17.78 17.13 -27.21
N THR A 119 18.25 15.92 -26.89
CA THR A 119 17.94 14.69 -27.60
C THR A 119 16.47 14.33 -27.40
N ALA A 120 15.95 14.38 -26.17
CA ALA A 120 14.54 14.09 -25.88
C ALA A 120 13.58 14.98 -26.68
N ILE A 121 13.87 16.28 -26.77
CA ILE A 121 13.07 17.24 -27.55
C ILE A 121 13.18 16.94 -29.06
N SER A 122 14.41 16.81 -29.58
CA SER A 122 14.62 16.61 -31.02
C SER A 122 14.09 15.27 -31.54
N THR A 123 13.96 14.27 -30.68
CA THR A 123 13.38 12.96 -30.97
C THR A 123 11.92 12.82 -30.52
N ASN A 124 11.32 13.88 -29.97
CA ASN A 124 9.93 13.95 -29.48
C ASN A 124 9.62 12.93 -28.36
N LEU A 125 10.62 12.54 -27.59
CA LEU A 125 10.44 11.74 -26.37
C LEU A 125 9.86 12.57 -25.24
N THR A 126 10.11 13.88 -25.20
CA THR A 126 9.34 14.81 -24.38
C THR A 126 8.69 15.91 -25.19
N TYR A 127 7.46 16.25 -24.80
CA TYR A 127 6.68 17.34 -25.41
C TYR A 127 5.62 17.84 -24.43
N ALA A 128 5.51 19.15 -24.24
CA ALA A 128 4.46 19.75 -23.42
C ALA A 128 3.64 20.75 -24.25
N GLY A 129 2.33 20.53 -24.28
CA GLY A 129 1.33 21.46 -24.86
C GLY A 129 0.43 22.04 -23.77
N ASP A 130 -0.59 22.78 -24.16
CA ASP A 130 -1.45 23.51 -23.22
C ASP A 130 -2.18 22.60 -22.21
N SER A 131 -2.58 21.39 -22.62
CA SER A 131 -3.41 20.49 -21.82
C SER A 131 -2.68 19.25 -21.28
N SER A 132 -1.51 18.93 -21.83
CA SER A 132 -0.82 17.67 -21.54
C SER A 132 0.69 17.79 -21.75
N ALA A 133 1.45 17.17 -20.87
CA ALA A 133 2.88 16.92 -21.01
C ALA A 133 3.12 15.41 -21.22
N PHE A 134 3.99 15.07 -22.16
CA PHE A 134 4.26 13.70 -22.56
C PHE A 134 5.72 13.35 -22.34
N LEU A 135 5.96 12.18 -21.76
CA LEU A 135 7.26 11.53 -21.64
C LEU A 135 7.13 10.14 -22.24
N ARG A 136 7.91 9.82 -23.28
CA ARG A 136 7.78 8.61 -24.08
C ARG A 136 9.08 7.85 -24.16
N ALA A 137 8.97 6.54 -24.35
CA ALA A 137 10.08 5.76 -24.89
C ALA A 137 10.11 5.82 -26.42
N ASP A 138 11.29 5.56 -27.00
CA ASP A 138 11.46 5.40 -28.43
C ASP A 138 10.67 4.19 -28.93
N SER A 139 9.81 4.41 -29.93
CA SER A 139 8.98 3.39 -30.58
C SER A 139 9.30 3.20 -32.06
N LYS A 140 10.45 3.72 -32.52
CA LYS A 140 10.88 3.75 -33.93
C LYS A 140 12.16 2.96 -34.18
N ASP A 141 13.13 3.01 -33.27
CA ASP A 141 14.39 2.27 -33.44
C ASP A 141 14.18 0.76 -33.26
N THR A 142 14.43 0.00 -34.34
CA THR A 142 14.31 -1.46 -34.39
C THR A 142 15.62 -2.20 -34.07
N ASP A 143 16.70 -1.48 -33.75
CA ASP A 143 18.01 -2.05 -33.44
C ASP A 143 18.66 -1.35 -32.23
N ALA A 144 17.90 -1.21 -31.14
CA ALA A 144 18.32 -0.54 -29.92
C ALA A 144 19.29 -1.40 -29.07
N LYS A 145 20.41 -1.82 -29.66
CA LYS A 145 21.38 -2.78 -29.08
C LYS A 145 21.99 -2.36 -27.75
N ASN A 146 22.05 -1.06 -27.49
CA ASN A 146 22.69 -0.48 -26.29
C ASN A 146 21.65 0.03 -25.27
N GLY A 147 20.41 -0.46 -25.37
CA GLY A 147 19.28 0.04 -24.59
C GLY A 147 18.37 0.93 -25.42
N ARG A 148 17.07 0.86 -25.14
CA ARG A 148 16.06 1.67 -25.82
C ARG A 148 16.09 3.11 -25.30
N ASN A 149 16.08 4.08 -26.21
CA ASN A 149 16.05 5.48 -25.83
C ASN A 149 14.79 5.79 -25.02
N SER A 150 14.99 6.46 -23.89
CA SER A 150 13.93 6.87 -22.98
C SER A 150 14.37 8.11 -22.19
N VAL A 151 13.55 8.54 -21.26
CA VAL A 151 13.78 9.75 -20.48
C VAL A 151 13.57 9.47 -19.00
N ARG A 152 14.48 10.03 -18.18
CA ARG A 152 14.35 10.16 -16.73
C ARG A 152 14.48 11.62 -16.37
N ILE A 153 13.44 12.18 -15.76
CA ILE A 153 13.40 13.54 -15.26
C ILE A 153 13.33 13.54 -13.73
N THR A 154 13.98 14.51 -13.10
CA THR A 154 13.98 14.71 -11.64
C THR A 154 13.68 16.17 -11.34
N SER A 155 12.78 16.44 -10.41
CA SER A 155 12.39 17.81 -10.10
C SER A 155 13.56 18.58 -9.48
N LYS A 156 13.70 19.83 -9.91
CA LYS A 156 14.68 20.78 -9.36
C LYS A 156 14.39 21.12 -7.90
N LYS A 157 13.10 21.11 -7.54
CA LYS A 157 12.64 21.31 -6.17
C LYS A 157 12.64 19.99 -5.42
N GLN A 158 13.01 20.06 -4.15
CA GLN A 158 12.97 18.97 -3.18
C GLN A 158 11.95 19.28 -2.09
N PHE A 159 11.33 18.23 -1.55
CA PHE A 159 10.24 18.32 -0.59
C PHE A 159 10.54 17.46 0.64
N HIS A 160 10.01 17.86 1.81
CA HIS A 160 10.17 17.09 3.05
C HIS A 160 8.84 16.50 3.52
N SER A 161 7.77 17.27 3.39
CA SER A 161 6.40 16.90 3.70
C SER A 161 5.47 17.55 2.67
N GLY A 162 4.22 17.12 2.65
CA GLY A 162 3.20 17.71 1.81
C GLY A 162 2.22 16.70 1.25
N LEU A 163 1.35 17.20 0.39
CA LEU A 163 0.44 16.40 -0.41
C LEU A 163 0.77 16.60 -1.88
N PHE A 164 0.96 15.49 -2.58
CA PHE A 164 1.38 15.44 -3.97
C PHE A 164 0.28 14.78 -4.78
N VAL A 165 -0.26 15.50 -5.75
CA VAL A 165 -1.36 15.04 -6.60
C VAL A 165 -0.90 14.99 -8.04
N PHE A 166 -0.73 13.76 -8.55
CA PHE A 166 -0.33 13.46 -9.92
C PHE A 166 -1.58 13.14 -10.74
N ASP A 167 -1.97 14.09 -11.59
CA ASP A 167 -3.05 13.89 -12.56
C ASP A 167 -2.45 13.29 -13.85
N ILE A 168 -2.72 11.99 -14.08
CA ILE A 168 -2.11 11.20 -15.15
C ILE A 168 -3.20 10.66 -16.08
N LYS A 169 -3.19 11.08 -17.35
CA LYS A 169 -4.17 10.68 -18.38
C LYS A 169 -3.81 9.36 -19.06
N HIS A 170 -2.53 9.02 -19.09
CA HIS A 170 -2.04 7.77 -19.67
C HIS A 170 -0.77 7.31 -18.94
N THR A 171 -0.70 6.02 -18.62
CA THR A 171 0.48 5.37 -18.05
C THR A 171 1.15 4.45 -19.09
N PRO A 172 2.49 4.35 -19.12
CA PRO A 172 3.21 3.43 -20.00
C PRO A 172 2.90 1.97 -19.67
N TYR A 173 2.80 1.10 -20.66
CA TYR A 173 2.76 -0.35 -20.42
C TYR A 173 3.24 -1.11 -21.65
N GLY A 174 3.71 -2.34 -21.44
CA GLY A 174 4.14 -3.24 -22.50
C GLY A 174 5.23 -4.20 -22.02
N CYS A 175 5.36 -5.35 -22.68
CA CYS A 175 6.40 -6.31 -22.29
C CYS A 175 7.79 -5.66 -22.24
N GLY A 176 8.44 -5.79 -21.09
CA GLY A 176 9.75 -5.22 -20.83
C GLY A 176 9.76 -3.79 -20.31
N THR A 177 8.65 -3.04 -20.23
CA THR A 177 8.66 -1.68 -19.64
C THR A 177 8.77 -1.74 -18.11
N TRP A 178 9.45 -0.77 -17.50
CA TRP A 178 9.45 -0.50 -16.06
C TRP A 178 9.29 1.01 -15.81
N PRO A 179 8.04 1.51 -15.90
CA PRO A 179 7.73 2.92 -15.69
C PRO A 179 7.53 3.26 -14.20
N ALA A 180 7.96 4.46 -13.82
CA ALA A 180 7.78 4.97 -12.46
C ALA A 180 7.47 6.48 -12.42
N VAL A 181 6.58 6.87 -11.51
CA VAL A 181 6.50 8.21 -10.89
C VAL A 181 6.70 8.01 -9.39
N TRP A 182 7.79 8.54 -8.88
CA TRP A 182 8.30 8.23 -7.55
C TRP A 182 9.02 9.44 -6.96
N MET A 183 9.44 9.33 -5.71
CA MET A 183 10.19 10.38 -5.04
C MET A 183 11.39 9.79 -4.32
N ALA A 184 12.53 10.49 -4.35
CA ALA A 184 13.74 10.10 -3.63
C ALA A 184 14.66 11.31 -3.46
N ASP A 185 15.68 11.20 -2.61
CA ASP A 185 16.83 12.11 -2.64
C ASP A 185 17.92 11.53 -3.56
N PRO A 186 18.14 12.06 -4.77
CA PRO A 186 19.15 11.54 -5.67
C PRO A 186 20.59 11.64 -5.12
N SER A 187 20.82 12.51 -4.14
CA SER A 187 22.14 12.72 -3.54
C SER A 187 22.43 11.76 -2.38
N ASP A 188 21.40 11.16 -1.79
CA ASP A 188 21.52 10.26 -0.63
C ASP A 188 20.47 9.14 -0.68
N TRP A 189 20.59 8.28 -1.68
CA TRP A 189 19.83 7.05 -1.75
C TRP A 189 20.65 5.86 -1.19
N PRO A 190 20.07 4.99 -0.34
CA PRO A 190 18.72 4.99 0.22
C PRO A 190 18.62 5.76 1.57
N GLY A 191 19.60 6.59 1.91
CA GLY A 191 19.72 7.22 3.24
C GLY A 191 18.52 8.08 3.60
N ASN A 192 18.03 8.86 2.64
CA ASN A 192 16.86 9.72 2.74
C ASN A 192 15.60 9.13 2.07
N GLY A 193 15.60 7.82 1.82
CA GLY A 193 14.43 7.07 1.41
C GLY A 193 13.96 7.31 -0.03
N GLU A 194 13.09 6.40 -0.48
CA GLU A 194 12.41 6.40 -1.77
C GLU A 194 10.95 5.98 -1.58
N ILE A 195 10.07 6.67 -2.30
CA ILE A 195 8.61 6.55 -2.25
C ILE A 195 8.10 6.31 -3.67
N ASP A 196 7.70 5.07 -3.96
CA ASP A 196 7.12 4.69 -5.25
C ASP A 196 5.62 4.95 -5.22
N VAL A 197 5.19 5.97 -5.95
CA VAL A 197 3.77 6.39 -5.97
C VAL A 197 3.02 5.68 -7.09
N VAL A 198 3.63 5.65 -8.28
CA VAL A 198 3.09 4.97 -9.45
C VAL A 198 4.17 4.12 -10.08
N GLU A 199 4.15 2.81 -9.88
CA GLU A 199 5.18 1.90 -10.36
C GLU A 199 4.60 0.55 -10.78
N THR A 200 5.11 0.02 -11.89
CA THR A 200 4.79 -1.34 -12.32
C THR A 200 5.86 -1.86 -13.28
N VAL A 201 5.69 -3.10 -13.74
CA VAL A 201 6.52 -3.68 -14.78
C VAL A 201 5.69 -4.37 -15.86
N ASN A 202 6.31 -4.54 -17.03
CA ASN A 202 5.77 -5.26 -18.17
C ASN A 202 4.38 -4.74 -18.60
N GLN A 203 3.41 -5.64 -18.76
CA GLN A 203 2.07 -5.27 -19.23
C GLN A 203 1.28 -4.41 -18.22
N GLY A 204 1.75 -4.27 -16.98
CA GLY A 204 1.09 -3.45 -15.95
C GLY A 204 -0.30 -3.94 -15.52
N ASN A 205 -0.76 -5.09 -16.03
CA ASN A 205 -2.11 -5.61 -15.82
C ASN A 205 -2.33 -6.25 -14.43
N THR A 206 -1.35 -6.11 -13.53
CA THR A 206 -1.46 -6.50 -12.11
C THR A 206 -1.83 -5.33 -11.21
N GLY A 207 -1.92 -4.12 -11.77
CA GLY A 207 -2.18 -2.89 -11.04
C GLY A 207 -0.90 -2.16 -10.61
N ASN A 208 -1.11 -1.00 -10.00
CA ASN A 208 -0.07 -0.15 -9.45
C ASN A 208 0.55 -0.78 -8.19
N GLN A 209 1.87 -0.79 -8.11
CA GLN A 209 2.61 -1.08 -6.89
C GLN A 209 3.02 0.24 -6.24
N MET A 210 2.65 0.42 -4.97
CA MET A 210 3.15 1.50 -4.13
C MET A 210 4.12 0.91 -3.12
N ALA A 211 5.33 1.45 -3.02
CA ALA A 211 6.37 0.90 -2.17
C ALA A 211 7.19 1.99 -1.49
N LEU A 212 7.82 1.61 -0.38
CA LEU A 212 8.85 2.41 0.25
C LEU A 212 10.16 1.64 0.36
N HIS A 213 11.25 2.35 0.12
CA HIS A 213 12.61 1.87 0.26
C HIS A 213 13.37 2.80 1.21
N THR A 214 14.00 2.23 2.23
CA THR A 214 14.65 2.99 3.29
C THR A 214 16.01 2.40 3.65
N SER A 215 16.76 3.13 4.47
CA SER A 215 17.78 2.54 5.35
C SER A 215 17.16 1.60 6.42
N LYS A 216 17.98 1.05 7.32
CA LYS A 216 17.52 0.04 8.31
C LYS A 216 16.50 0.64 9.29
N ASN A 217 15.71 -0.24 9.93
CA ASN A 217 14.78 0.06 11.04
C ASN A 217 13.45 0.73 10.65
N CYS A 218 12.99 0.53 9.42
CA CYS A 218 11.63 0.89 9.00
C CYS A 218 10.84 -0.37 8.61
N GLN A 219 9.74 -0.65 9.30
CA GLN A 219 8.89 -1.82 9.04
C GLN A 219 7.41 -1.47 9.09
N MET A 220 6.59 -2.27 8.39
CA MET A 220 5.14 -2.14 8.29
C MET A 220 4.44 -3.37 8.86
N LYS A 221 4.91 -3.83 10.04
CA LYS A 221 4.39 -5.04 10.71
C LYS A 221 3.09 -4.79 11.45
N SER A 222 2.87 -3.58 11.92
CA SER A 222 1.64 -3.18 12.58
C SER A 222 0.45 -3.19 11.62
N ARG A 223 -0.75 -3.21 12.20
CA ARG A 223 -2.00 -3.11 11.43
C ARG A 223 -1.94 -1.83 10.60
N ARG A 224 -2.46 -1.87 9.37
CA ARG A 224 -2.59 -0.73 8.47
C ARG A 224 -4.05 -0.50 8.10
N ALA A 225 -4.49 0.74 8.09
CA ALA A 225 -5.84 1.13 7.69
C ALA A 225 -5.88 1.42 6.19
N GLN A 226 -5.90 0.36 5.38
CA GLN A 226 -5.77 0.46 3.92
C GLN A 226 -6.68 -0.53 3.19
N THR A 227 -6.89 -0.31 1.90
CA THR A 227 -7.69 -1.19 1.02
C THR A 227 -6.86 -2.10 0.11
N GLY A 228 -5.59 -1.74 -0.16
CA GLY A 228 -4.69 -2.47 -1.03
C GLY A 228 -4.11 -3.75 -0.41
N THR A 229 -3.57 -4.61 -1.28
CA THR A 229 -3.01 -5.91 -0.88
C THR A 229 -1.55 -5.76 -0.47
N VAL A 230 -1.18 -6.27 0.70
CA VAL A 230 0.19 -6.22 1.22
C VAL A 230 1.08 -7.24 0.49
N HIS A 231 2.19 -6.77 -0.08
CA HIS A 231 3.20 -7.61 -0.74
C HIS A 231 4.55 -7.62 0.00
N GLY A 232 4.85 -6.57 0.76
CA GLY A 232 6.04 -6.50 1.60
C GLY A 232 5.80 -5.68 2.87
N THR A 233 6.56 -5.97 3.93
CA THR A 233 6.49 -5.23 5.20
C THR A 233 7.84 -4.75 5.71
N ASN A 234 8.94 -5.03 5.01
CA ASN A 234 10.26 -4.56 5.39
C ASN A 234 10.74 -3.55 4.36
N CYS A 235 10.85 -2.29 4.75
CA CYS A 235 11.19 -1.21 3.83
C CYS A 235 12.70 -1.10 3.60
N TYR A 236 13.53 -1.84 4.37
CA TYR A 236 14.98 -1.77 4.21
C TYR A 236 15.44 -2.32 2.85
N ASN A 237 16.06 -1.45 2.06
CA ASN A 237 16.53 -1.71 0.69
C ASN A 237 17.53 -2.88 0.59
N GLY A 238 18.28 -3.16 1.66
CA GLY A 238 19.27 -4.24 1.74
C GLY A 238 18.67 -5.64 1.97
N THR A 239 17.35 -5.82 1.81
CA THR A 239 16.67 -7.10 1.99
C THR A 239 15.78 -7.44 0.80
N ASN A 240 15.53 -8.74 0.59
CA ASN A 240 14.61 -9.25 -0.44
C ASN A 240 14.85 -8.64 -1.83
N ASP A 241 16.12 -8.56 -2.26
CA ASP A 241 16.51 -7.99 -3.55
C ASP A 241 15.97 -6.57 -3.80
N ASN A 242 15.96 -5.73 -2.76
CA ASN A 242 15.42 -4.38 -2.77
C ASN A 242 13.91 -4.34 -3.11
N ALA A 243 13.11 -5.32 -2.67
CA ALA A 243 11.66 -5.29 -2.90
C ALA A 243 10.90 -4.22 -2.09
N GLY A 244 11.53 -3.64 -1.05
CA GLY A 244 10.90 -2.67 -0.18
C GLY A 244 9.66 -3.20 0.56
N CYS A 245 8.89 -2.29 1.16
CA CYS A 245 7.60 -2.62 1.72
C CYS A 245 6.49 -2.19 0.75
N ALA A 246 5.97 -3.14 -0.01
CA ALA A 246 5.03 -2.87 -1.11
C ALA A 246 3.57 -3.15 -0.75
N VAL A 247 2.68 -2.39 -1.38
CA VAL A 247 1.23 -2.56 -1.40
C VAL A 247 0.74 -2.48 -2.85
N MET A 248 -0.04 -3.47 -3.27
CA MET A 248 -0.65 -3.51 -4.61
C MET A 248 -2.06 -2.94 -4.60
N GLY A 249 -2.34 -2.08 -5.58
CA GLY A 249 -3.69 -1.69 -5.97
C GLY A 249 -4.42 -2.79 -6.77
N ALA A 250 -5.66 -2.52 -7.17
CA ALA A 250 -6.40 -3.38 -8.11
C ALA A 250 -5.80 -3.30 -9.53
N SER A 251 -6.10 -4.23 -10.43
CA SER A 251 -5.63 -4.18 -11.82
C SER A 251 -5.98 -2.86 -12.51
N SER A 252 -7.18 -2.33 -12.23
CA SER A 252 -7.70 -1.07 -12.77
C SER A 252 -6.91 0.18 -12.35
N SER A 253 -5.99 0.06 -11.40
CA SER A 253 -5.19 1.20 -10.92
C SER A 253 -4.03 1.57 -11.84
N TYR A 254 -3.78 0.83 -12.92
CA TYR A 254 -2.68 1.10 -13.84
C TYR A 254 -2.92 0.51 -15.25
N GLY A 255 -2.16 0.99 -16.23
CA GLY A 255 -1.98 0.32 -17.53
C GLY A 255 -3.19 0.48 -18.43
N ALA A 256 -3.41 -0.51 -19.30
CA ALA A 256 -4.49 -0.45 -20.29
C ALA A 256 -5.87 -0.15 -19.67
N GLU A 257 -6.21 -0.80 -18.55
CA GLU A 257 -7.50 -0.62 -17.87
C GLU A 257 -7.68 0.82 -17.36
N ALA A 258 -6.66 1.38 -16.69
CA ALA A 258 -6.71 2.79 -16.25
C ALA A 258 -6.72 3.76 -17.45
N ASN A 259 -5.97 3.46 -18.51
CA ASN A 259 -5.86 4.30 -19.69
C ASN A 259 -7.16 4.35 -20.50
N ASP A 260 -7.91 3.25 -20.58
CA ASP A 260 -9.21 3.17 -21.24
C ASP A 260 -10.26 4.05 -20.52
N ASP A 261 -10.11 4.26 -19.21
CA ASP A 261 -10.91 5.18 -18.39
C ASP A 261 -10.39 6.64 -18.41
N GLY A 262 -9.43 6.96 -19.28
CA GLY A 262 -8.84 8.30 -19.36
C GLY A 262 -7.81 8.61 -18.27
N GLY A 263 -7.26 7.58 -17.63
CA GLY A 263 -6.24 7.64 -16.59
C GLY A 263 -6.82 7.78 -15.18
N ALA A 264 -6.01 8.30 -14.27
CA ALA A 264 -6.37 8.43 -12.86
C ALA A 264 -5.69 9.63 -12.18
N VAL A 265 -6.22 10.00 -11.02
CA VAL A 265 -5.59 10.95 -10.10
C VAL A 265 -4.92 10.14 -8.98
N TYR A 266 -3.60 10.20 -8.92
CA TYR A 266 -2.80 9.56 -7.87
C TYR A 266 -2.46 10.63 -6.83
N ALA A 267 -2.75 10.36 -5.56
CA ALA A 267 -2.45 11.28 -4.47
C ALA A 267 -1.55 10.59 -3.44
N MET A 268 -0.51 11.28 -2.98
CA MET A 268 0.39 10.82 -1.94
C MET A 268 0.54 11.92 -0.89
N GLU A 269 0.27 11.58 0.37
CA GLU A 269 0.50 12.44 1.51
C GLU A 269 1.73 11.94 2.28
N LEU A 270 2.72 12.81 2.47
CA LEU A 270 3.95 12.57 3.22
C LEU A 270 3.97 13.49 4.44
N ARG A 271 4.00 12.89 5.64
CA ARG A 271 4.07 13.58 6.92
C ARG A 271 4.65 12.68 8.02
N ASP A 272 4.95 13.25 9.18
CA ASP A 272 5.56 12.51 10.31
C ASP A 272 4.68 11.34 10.80
N ALA A 273 3.36 11.48 10.70
CA ALA A 273 2.41 10.42 11.04
C ALA A 273 2.52 9.18 10.11
N GLY A 274 3.00 9.35 8.88
CA GLY A 274 2.98 8.29 7.88
C GLY A 274 2.96 8.78 6.43
N ILE A 275 3.05 7.82 5.52
CA ILE A 275 2.85 8.04 4.08
C ILE A 275 1.56 7.34 3.66
N ARG A 276 0.62 8.07 3.05
CA ARG A 276 -0.67 7.53 2.60
C ARG A 276 -0.86 7.80 1.11
N MET A 277 -1.40 6.81 0.39
CA MET A 277 -1.58 6.89 -1.06
C MET A 277 -2.98 6.48 -1.50
N TRP A 278 -3.55 7.28 -2.40
CA TRP A 278 -4.87 7.05 -3.01
C TRP A 278 -4.77 7.07 -4.53
N ILE A 279 -5.70 6.38 -5.16
CA ILE A 279 -5.89 6.40 -6.62
C ILE A 279 -7.38 6.59 -6.85
N PHE A 280 -7.73 7.66 -7.58
CA PHE A 280 -9.10 7.99 -7.89
C PHE A 280 -9.32 7.91 -9.40
N ASN A 281 -10.43 7.28 -9.79
CA ASN A 281 -10.86 7.26 -11.19
C ASN A 281 -11.03 8.68 -11.72
N ARG A 282 -10.61 8.90 -12.97
CA ARG A 282 -10.66 10.18 -13.68
C ARG A 282 -12.00 10.90 -13.57
N ASP A 283 -13.09 10.16 -13.67
CA ASP A 283 -14.45 10.70 -13.71
C ASP A 283 -15.05 10.96 -12.32
N SER A 284 -14.42 10.47 -11.26
CA SER A 284 -14.93 10.58 -9.90
C SER A 284 -13.85 10.88 -8.84
N PRO A 285 -12.92 11.84 -9.06
CA PRO A 285 -12.04 12.27 -7.99
C PRO A 285 -12.85 13.03 -6.92
N PRO A 286 -12.37 13.07 -5.67
CA PRO A 286 -12.85 13.99 -4.65
C PRO A 286 -13.01 15.42 -5.18
N GLY A 287 -14.02 16.14 -4.69
CA GLY A 287 -14.38 17.45 -5.23
C GLY A 287 -13.24 18.47 -5.15
N ASP A 288 -12.44 18.39 -4.09
CA ASP A 288 -11.22 19.16 -3.80
C ASP A 288 -9.99 18.74 -4.63
N LEU A 289 -10.06 17.59 -5.33
CA LEU A 289 -9.02 17.12 -6.24
C LEU A 289 -9.37 17.25 -7.73
N ARG A 290 -10.53 17.81 -8.08
CA ARG A 290 -10.89 18.04 -9.48
C ARG A 290 -9.87 18.96 -10.17
N ALA A 291 -9.61 18.74 -11.47
CA ALA A 291 -8.56 19.45 -12.20
C ALA A 291 -8.71 20.99 -12.21
N ASN A 292 -9.96 21.47 -12.19
CA ASN A 292 -10.32 22.89 -12.12
C ASN A 292 -10.47 23.43 -10.69
N ASN A 293 -10.05 22.65 -9.69
CA ASN A 293 -10.16 23.00 -8.29
C ASN A 293 -8.78 23.02 -7.62
N ASP A 294 -8.42 24.18 -7.09
CA ASP A 294 -7.21 24.44 -6.30
C ASP A 294 -7.55 24.83 -4.85
N THR A 295 -8.73 24.40 -4.36
CA THR A 295 -9.06 24.51 -2.93
C THR A 295 -8.06 23.77 -2.06
N THR A 296 -8.06 24.07 -0.76
CA THR A 296 -7.39 23.28 0.29
C THR A 296 -7.93 21.83 0.27
N PRO A 297 -7.15 20.84 -0.19
CA PRO A 297 -7.56 19.45 -0.14
C PRO A 297 -7.61 18.94 1.30
N ASP A 298 -8.56 18.05 1.60
CA ASP A 298 -8.69 17.41 2.91
C ASP A 298 -8.71 15.88 2.77
N PRO A 299 -7.52 15.23 2.88
CA PRO A 299 -7.40 13.76 2.84
C PRO A 299 -8.25 13.01 3.87
N SER A 300 -8.67 13.65 4.98
CA SER A 300 -9.52 13.00 5.99
C SER A 300 -10.93 12.67 5.47
N THR A 301 -11.34 13.31 4.37
CA THR A 301 -12.66 13.12 3.75
C THR A 301 -12.66 12.10 2.61
N TRP A 302 -11.50 11.63 2.17
CA TRP A 302 -11.37 10.76 0.98
C TRP A 302 -11.62 9.27 1.27
N GLY A 303 -11.76 8.90 2.55
CA GLY A 303 -11.86 7.52 2.98
C GLY A 303 -10.50 6.83 3.10
N LEU A 304 -10.51 5.50 3.20
CA LEU A 304 -9.28 4.73 3.42
C LEU A 304 -8.34 4.81 2.20
N PRO A 305 -7.03 5.01 2.42
CA PRO A 305 -6.04 4.93 1.36
C PRO A 305 -5.92 3.51 0.79
N ILE A 306 -5.34 3.41 -0.40
CA ILE A 306 -4.95 2.12 -0.97
C ILE A 306 -3.72 1.57 -0.25
N ALA A 307 -2.74 2.44 0.03
CA ALA A 307 -1.56 2.10 0.82
C ALA A 307 -1.42 3.06 2.00
N ASP A 308 -1.19 2.51 3.19
CA ASP A 308 -0.87 3.28 4.40
C ASP A 308 0.44 2.76 4.97
N PHE A 309 1.41 3.64 5.14
CA PHE A 309 2.71 3.36 5.72
C PHE A 309 2.87 4.17 7.01
N PRO A 310 2.24 3.72 8.11
CA PRO A 310 2.18 4.49 9.35
C PRO A 310 3.52 4.50 10.08
N SER A 311 3.77 5.55 10.88
CA SER A 311 5.00 5.68 11.66
C SER A 311 5.10 4.78 12.90
N THR A 312 4.19 3.81 13.04
CA THR A 312 4.11 2.89 14.20
C THR A 312 5.41 2.10 14.42
N ASP A 313 6.00 1.56 13.34
CA ASP A 313 7.24 0.77 13.39
C ASP A 313 8.31 1.32 12.41
N CYS A 314 8.19 2.61 12.06
CA CYS A 314 9.07 3.31 11.13
C CYS A 314 9.06 4.82 11.43
N ASP A 315 10.21 5.40 11.74
CA ASP A 315 10.33 6.85 11.92
C ASP A 315 10.41 7.54 10.56
N ILE A 316 9.26 7.98 10.04
CA ILE A 316 9.12 8.56 8.69
C ILE A 316 9.96 9.82 8.53
N GLY A 317 9.87 10.77 9.47
CA GLY A 317 10.63 12.02 9.41
C GLY A 317 12.15 11.81 9.43
N SER A 318 12.62 10.71 10.04
CA SER A 318 14.04 10.34 9.99
C SER A 318 14.48 9.72 8.66
N HIS A 319 13.58 9.01 7.97
CA HIS A 319 13.87 8.20 6.79
C HIS A 319 13.59 8.89 5.46
N PHE A 320 12.70 9.89 5.41
CA PHE A 320 12.29 10.54 4.16
C PHE A 320 12.57 12.04 4.21
N LYS A 321 13.56 12.48 3.43
CA LYS A 321 14.01 13.88 3.39
C LYS A 321 14.40 14.28 1.98
N ASN A 322 14.33 15.58 1.68
CA ASN A 322 14.83 16.16 0.41
C ASN A 322 14.36 15.40 -0.85
N GLN A 323 13.10 15.01 -0.85
CA GLN A 323 12.51 14.18 -1.89
C GLN A 323 12.30 15.00 -3.17
N SER A 324 12.98 14.67 -4.25
CA SER A 324 12.65 15.14 -5.60
C SER A 324 11.63 14.20 -6.23
N ILE A 325 10.69 14.74 -7.00
CA ILE A 325 9.77 13.97 -7.86
C ILE A 325 10.54 13.49 -9.08
N ILE A 326 10.47 12.20 -9.37
CA ILE A 326 11.14 11.54 -10.49
C ILE A 326 10.07 10.88 -11.37
N ALA A 327 10.21 11.02 -12.68
CA ALA A 327 9.42 10.27 -13.65
C ALA A 327 10.32 9.66 -14.72
N ASN A 328 10.13 8.37 -15.00
CA ASN A 328 10.90 7.66 -16.02
C ASN A 328 10.14 6.50 -16.65
N ILE A 329 10.73 5.97 -17.73
CA ILE A 329 10.38 4.67 -18.31
C ILE A 329 11.69 3.91 -18.49
N ASP A 330 11.94 2.95 -17.62
CA ASP A 330 13.04 1.99 -17.76
C ASP A 330 12.58 0.76 -18.56
N PHE A 331 13.50 -0.15 -18.85
CA PHE A 331 13.24 -1.41 -19.52
C PHE A 331 13.98 -2.58 -18.87
N CYS A 332 13.35 -3.74 -18.79
CA CYS A 332 13.97 -4.94 -18.23
C CYS A 332 14.48 -4.69 -16.80
N GLY A 333 15.77 -4.82 -16.55
CA GLY A 333 16.33 -4.59 -15.22
C GLY A 333 15.93 -5.66 -14.22
N SER A 334 16.36 -5.49 -12.97
CA SER A 334 16.20 -6.49 -11.91
C SER A 334 14.74 -6.94 -11.73
N TRP A 335 13.81 -5.98 -11.63
CA TRP A 335 12.42 -6.31 -11.35
C TRP A 335 11.68 -6.81 -12.58
N ALA A 336 11.66 -6.07 -13.69
CA ALA A 336 10.82 -6.48 -14.83
C ALA A 336 11.24 -7.85 -15.40
N ASN A 337 12.55 -8.17 -15.40
CA ASN A 337 13.05 -9.48 -15.81
C ASN A 337 12.59 -10.62 -14.89
N SER A 338 12.54 -10.39 -13.58
CA SER A 338 12.19 -11.43 -12.59
C SER A 338 10.78 -12.02 -12.80
N VAL A 339 9.87 -11.22 -13.39
CA VAL A 339 8.46 -11.57 -13.59
C VAL A 339 8.02 -11.60 -15.07
N TYR A 340 8.94 -11.30 -16.01
CA TYR A 340 8.70 -11.14 -17.44
C TYR A 340 7.90 -12.29 -18.07
N THR A 341 8.40 -13.53 -17.96
CA THR A 341 7.73 -14.71 -18.53
C THR A 341 6.76 -15.36 -17.56
N SER A 342 7.10 -15.42 -16.27
CA SER A 342 6.36 -16.18 -15.26
C SER A 342 4.99 -15.55 -14.96
N GLN A 343 4.94 -14.23 -14.80
CA GLN A 343 3.73 -13.49 -14.45
C GLN A 343 3.07 -12.86 -15.68
N PHE A 344 3.85 -12.17 -16.51
CA PHE A 344 3.32 -11.35 -17.62
C PHE A 344 3.28 -12.06 -18.97
N LYS A 345 3.78 -13.30 -19.05
CA LYS A 345 3.77 -14.14 -20.26
C LYS A 345 4.43 -13.46 -21.47
N CYS A 346 5.42 -12.60 -21.22
CA CYS A 346 6.10 -11.88 -22.26
C CYS A 346 7.04 -12.81 -23.07
N PRO A 347 7.18 -12.57 -24.39
CA PRO A 347 7.89 -13.48 -25.29
C PRO A 347 9.41 -13.26 -25.26
N GLY A 348 10.15 -14.35 -25.50
CA GLY A 348 11.61 -14.29 -25.67
C GLY A 348 12.36 -13.82 -24.42
N LYS A 349 13.56 -13.26 -24.63
CA LYS A 349 14.32 -12.54 -23.60
C LYS A 349 13.93 -11.07 -23.63
N CYS A 350 13.88 -10.42 -22.48
CA CYS A 350 13.43 -9.03 -22.39
C CYS A 350 14.27 -8.09 -23.25
N GLU A 351 15.60 -8.16 -23.13
CA GLU A 351 16.51 -7.27 -23.85
C GLU A 351 16.43 -7.48 -25.36
N ASP A 352 16.29 -8.74 -25.81
CA ASP A 352 16.05 -9.07 -27.22
C ASP A 352 14.73 -8.50 -27.72
N PHE A 353 13.67 -8.60 -26.92
CA PHE A 353 12.35 -8.07 -27.26
C PHE A 353 12.40 -6.55 -27.35
N VAL A 354 12.94 -5.89 -26.32
CA VAL A 354 13.08 -4.44 -26.24
C VAL A 354 13.96 -3.90 -27.35
N ALA A 355 15.06 -4.57 -27.70
CA ALA A 355 15.94 -4.10 -28.79
C ALA A 355 15.26 -4.11 -30.17
N LYS A 356 14.43 -5.12 -30.46
CA LYS A 356 13.98 -5.45 -31.82
C LYS A 356 12.53 -5.07 -32.15
N ASN A 357 11.68 -4.83 -31.14
CA ASN A 357 10.24 -4.64 -31.33
C ASN A 357 9.79 -3.21 -31.04
N ALA A 358 10.28 -2.24 -31.83
CA ALA A 358 10.04 -0.81 -31.58
C ALA A 358 8.56 -0.44 -31.42
N THR A 359 7.69 -0.95 -32.29
CA THR A 359 6.24 -0.65 -32.28
C THR A 359 5.51 -1.19 -31.05
N ALA A 360 6.09 -2.16 -30.33
CA ALA A 360 5.53 -2.63 -29.06
C ALA A 360 5.52 -1.53 -27.98
N PHE A 361 6.29 -0.45 -28.18
CA PHE A 361 6.44 0.67 -27.24
C PHE A 361 5.66 1.92 -27.65
N GLU A 362 4.76 1.84 -28.64
CA GLU A 362 3.86 2.95 -28.98
C GLU A 362 2.94 3.36 -27.82
N LYS A 363 2.67 2.43 -26.89
CA LYS A 363 1.92 2.66 -25.65
C LYS A 363 2.83 2.88 -24.43
N ALA A 364 4.14 2.94 -24.61
CA ALA A 364 5.08 3.24 -23.54
C ALA A 364 5.28 4.76 -23.41
N TYR A 365 4.24 5.46 -22.95
CA TYR A 365 4.32 6.88 -22.63
C TYR A 365 3.46 7.27 -21.43
N TRP A 366 3.98 8.24 -20.69
CA TRP A 366 3.21 9.03 -19.75
C TRP A 366 2.53 10.18 -20.47
N GLU A 367 1.27 10.44 -20.11
CA GLU A 367 0.60 11.70 -20.40
C GLU A 367 0.15 12.34 -19.08
N PHE A 368 0.79 13.44 -18.69
CA PHE A 368 0.50 14.16 -17.47
C PHE A 368 -0.39 15.37 -17.78
N ALA A 369 -1.49 15.51 -17.03
CA ALA A 369 -2.28 16.74 -17.10
C ALA A 369 -1.68 17.82 -16.21
N SER A 370 -1.36 17.47 -14.96
CA SER A 370 -0.75 18.37 -13.99
C SER A 370 -0.15 17.62 -12.82
N PHE A 371 0.93 18.12 -12.24
CA PHE A 371 1.34 17.80 -10.88
C PHE A 371 0.99 18.98 -9.98
N ARG A 372 0.24 18.73 -8.90
CA ARG A 372 -0.12 19.74 -7.89
C ARG A 372 0.54 19.36 -6.58
N ILE A 373 1.31 20.28 -6.03
CA ILE A 373 2.04 20.10 -4.78
C ILE A 373 1.44 21.07 -3.77
N TYR A 374 1.05 20.53 -2.62
CA TYR A 374 0.50 21.30 -1.52
C TYR A 374 1.41 21.18 -0.31
N SER A 375 1.75 22.32 0.27
CA SER A 375 2.48 22.40 1.53
C SER A 375 1.53 22.41 2.72
N THR A 376 2.06 22.04 3.88
CA THR A 376 1.39 22.16 5.18
C THR A 376 2.42 22.66 6.18
N ASP A 377 1.97 23.39 7.19
CA ASP A 377 2.79 23.76 8.34
C ASP A 377 2.77 22.59 9.32
N GLU A 378 3.78 21.72 9.25
CA GLU A 378 4.00 20.63 10.21
C GLU A 378 5.42 20.69 10.78
#